data_AF-A0A0A9W6F1-F1
#
_entry.id   AF-A0A0A9W6F1-F1
#
_cell.length_a   1.000
_cell.length_b   1.000
_cell.length_c   1.000
_cell.angle_alpha   90.00
_cell.angle_beta   90.00
_cell.angle_gamma   90.00
#
_symmetry.space_group_name_H-M   'P 1'
#
loop_
_entity.id
_entity.type
_entity.pdbx_description
1 polymer ?
#
loop_
_entity_poly.entity_id
_entity_poly.type
_entity_poly.pdbx_seq_one_letter_code
_entity_poly.pdbx_strand_id
1 'polypeptide(L)'
;MGSYIKDLSLLGRDIDKVVIIDNSPSSYYLQPDNALPIQSWFFRQDDRQLGDLVPLLDDLAECENIPDSIKRYRMHFTEGYYKPPQNRIPPSLTIQASTPTTS
;
A
#
# COMPACT_ATOMS: atom_id res chain seq x y z
N MET A 1 30.28 -3.81 0.15
CA MET A 1 29.90 -2.39 0.27
C MET A 1 28.70 -2.31 1.18
N GLY A 2 28.73 -1.46 2.21
CA GLY A 2 27.68 -1.39 3.24
C GLY A 2 26.38 -0.84 2.67
N SER A 3 25.27 -1.53 2.91
CA SER A 3 23.94 -0.98 2.65
C SER A 3 23.56 -0.02 3.76
N TYR A 4 22.99 1.14 3.40
CA TYR A 4 22.44 2.06 4.38
C TYR A 4 21.05 1.57 4.80
N ILE A 5 20.93 1.17 6.06
CA ILE A 5 19.68 0.70 6.66
C ILE A 5 18.95 1.89 7.27
N LYS A 6 17.67 2.01 6.95
CA LYS A 6 16.75 2.99 7.52
C LYS A 6 15.99 2.31 8.66
N ASP A 7 16.55 2.38 9.86
CA ASP A 7 15.90 1.82 11.05
C ASP A 7 14.67 2.66 11.43
N LEU A 8 13.49 2.11 11.16
CA LEU A 8 12.22 2.81 11.41
C LEU A 8 11.93 3.00 12.90
N SER A 9 12.56 2.20 13.78
CA SER A 9 12.40 2.35 15.24
C SER A 9 12.92 3.69 15.75
N LEU A 10 13.82 4.34 14.98
CA LEU A 10 14.41 5.62 15.32
C LEU A 10 13.52 6.84 14.97
N LEU A 11 12.36 6.63 14.34
CA LEU A 11 11.46 7.72 13.94
C LEU A 11 10.70 8.35 15.12
N GLY A 12 10.68 7.71 16.30
CA GLY A 12 9.88 8.17 17.44
C GLY A 12 8.37 8.12 17.17
N ARG A 13 7.94 7.21 16.30
CA ARG A 13 6.54 6.95 15.93
C ARG A 13 6.17 5.53 16.34
N ASP A 14 4.88 5.30 16.55
CA ASP A 14 4.36 3.94 16.70
C ASP A 14 4.64 3.15 15.41
N ILE A 15 5.40 2.05 15.53
CA ILE A 15 5.82 1.26 14.38
C ILE A 15 4.64 0.61 13.67
N ASP A 16 3.55 0.34 14.39
CA ASP A 16 2.33 -0.22 13.81
C ASP A 16 1.58 0.79 12.92
N LYS A 17 2.01 2.06 12.95
CA LYS A 17 1.47 3.18 12.16
C LYS A 17 2.49 3.76 11.18
N VAL A 18 3.61 3.07 10.94
CA VAL A 18 4.64 3.48 9.98
C VAL A 18 4.70 2.52 8.79
N VAL A 19 4.78 3.09 7.59
CA VAL A 19 5.10 2.36 6.35
C VAL A 19 6.32 3.01 5.70
N ILE A 20 7.19 2.18 5.10
CA ILE A 20 8.27 2.64 4.22
C ILE A 20 8.01 2.17 2.79
N ILE A 21 8.15 3.07 1.83
CA ILE A 21 8.14 2.76 0.40
C ILE A 21 9.56 2.99 -0.11
N ASP A 22 10.21 1.94 -0.60
CA ASP A 22 11.60 2.01 -1.03
C ASP A 22 11.88 1.02 -2.16
N ASN A 23 12.83 1.38 -3.02
CA ASN A 23 13.27 0.57 -4.15
C ASN A 23 14.48 -0.32 -3.84
N SER A 24 15.02 -0.21 -2.63
CA SER A 24 16.14 -1.03 -2.16
C SER A 24 15.72 -1.91 -0.97
N PRO A 25 15.60 -3.24 -1.16
CA PRO A 25 15.25 -4.15 -0.07
C PRO A 25 16.18 -4.10 1.14
N SER A 26 17.46 -3.75 0.93
CA SER A 26 18.41 -3.60 2.03
C SER A 26 18.13 -2.38 2.92
N SER A 27 17.38 -1.39 2.43
CA SER A 27 17.11 -0.16 3.17
C SER A 27 16.08 -0.35 4.29
N TYR A 28 15.19 -1.33 4.20
CA TYR A 28 14.20 -1.64 5.24
C TYR A 28 14.45 -3.00 5.91
N TYR A 29 15.70 -3.47 5.89
CA TYR A 29 16.07 -4.81 6.38
C TYR A 29 15.62 -5.09 7.83
N LEU A 30 15.58 -4.07 8.70
CA LEU A 30 15.17 -4.23 10.09
C LEU A 30 13.64 -4.27 10.30
N GLN A 31 12.85 -3.78 9.33
CA GLN A 31 11.38 -3.74 9.41
C GLN A 31 10.74 -4.10 8.06
N PRO A 32 10.94 -5.33 7.53
CA PRO A 32 10.44 -5.74 6.21
C PRO A 32 8.91 -5.84 6.13
N ASP A 33 8.25 -6.02 7.27
CA ASP A 33 6.79 -6.08 7.35
C ASP A 33 6.13 -4.70 7.25
N ASN A 34 6.87 -3.64 7.54
CA ASN A 34 6.45 -2.25 7.33
C ASN A 34 6.73 -1.75 5.90
N ALA A 35 7.25 -2.60 5.01
CA ALA A 35 7.74 -2.17 3.70
C ALA A 35 6.75 -2.43 2.56
N LEU A 36 6.58 -1.45 1.69
CA LEU A 36 6.00 -1.60 0.36
C LEU A 36 7.14 -1.44 -0.67
N PRO A 37 7.65 -2.52 -1.26
CA PRO A 37 8.66 -2.42 -2.30
C PRO A 37 8.10 -1.69 -3.52
N ILE A 38 8.87 -0.76 -4.08
CA ILE A 38 8.55 -0.08 -5.34
C ILE A 38 9.72 -0.24 -6.31
N GLN A 39 9.49 -0.28 -7.62
CA GLN A 39 10.61 -0.37 -8.55
C GLN A 39 11.35 0.97 -8.66
N SER A 40 12.63 0.90 -8.99
CA SER A 40 13.39 2.07 -9.41
C SER A 40 12.76 2.68 -10.65
N TRP A 41 12.56 4.00 -10.62
CA TRP A 41 12.09 4.73 -11.79
C TRP A 41 13.25 5.02 -12.74
N PHE A 42 13.07 4.70 -14.02
CA PHE A 42 14.08 4.87 -15.07
C PHE A 42 13.56 5.73 -16.23
N PHE A 43 12.95 6.88 -15.92
CA PHE A 43 12.48 7.86 -16.92
C PHE A 43 11.34 7.38 -17.84
N ARG A 44 10.66 6.29 -17.47
CA ARG A 44 9.51 5.76 -18.20
C ARG A 44 8.28 6.64 -17.97
N GLN A 45 7.72 7.18 -19.05
CA GLN A 45 6.51 8.02 -19.01
C GLN A 45 5.23 7.22 -18.75
N ASP A 46 5.26 5.92 -19.03
CA ASP A 46 4.15 4.99 -18.80
C ASP A 46 4.18 4.34 -17.41
N ASP A 47 5.18 4.67 -16.58
CA ASP A 47 5.24 4.20 -15.19
C ASP A 47 4.09 4.80 -14.37
N ARG A 48 3.35 3.93 -13.68
CA ARG A 48 2.20 4.31 -12.84
C ARG A 48 2.33 3.83 -11.40
N GLN A 49 3.50 3.37 -10.97
CA GLN A 49 3.63 2.64 -9.70
C GLN A 49 3.21 3.46 -8.48
N LEU A 50 3.50 4.75 -8.46
CA LEU A 50 3.04 5.62 -7.38
C LEU A 50 1.52 5.77 -7.37
N GLY A 51 0.91 5.92 -8.55
CA GLY A 51 -0.55 6.00 -8.68
C GLY A 51 -1.24 4.70 -8.30
N ASP A 52 -0.63 3.58 -8.69
CA ASP A 52 -1.10 2.24 -8.36
C ASP A 52 -1.09 2.01 -6.84
N LEU A 53 -0.14 2.59 -6.08
CA LEU A 53 -0.12 2.46 -4.62
C LEU A 53 -1.26 3.20 -3.90
N VAL A 54 -1.87 4.22 -4.51
CA VAL A 54 -2.83 5.11 -3.83
C VAL A 54 -3.97 4.35 -3.14
N PRO A 55 -4.69 3.41 -3.77
CA PRO A 55 -5.79 2.70 -3.11
C PRO A 55 -5.33 1.89 -1.89
N LEU A 56 -4.11 1.34 -1.92
CA LEU A 56 -3.56 0.64 -0.76
C LEU A 56 -3.18 1.61 0.35
N LEU A 57 -2.63 2.78 0.01
CA LEU A 57 -2.30 3.80 1.00
C LEU A 57 -3.55 4.36 1.68
N ASP A 58 -4.66 4.51 0.96
CA ASP A 58 -5.96 4.86 1.53
C ASP A 58 -6.44 3.77 2.51
N ASP A 59 -6.36 2.49 2.14
CA ASP A 59 -6.71 1.36 3.02
C ASP A 59 -5.79 1.31 4.28
N LEU A 60 -4.50 1.62 4.13
CA LEU A 60 -3.53 1.64 5.25
C LEU A 60 -3.72 2.83 6.18
N ALA A 61 -4.21 3.97 5.69
CA ALA A 61 -4.45 5.15 6.50
C ALA A 61 -5.50 4.90 7.61
N GLU A 62 -6.47 4.02 7.33
CA GLU A 62 -7.55 3.66 8.25
C GLU A 62 -7.22 2.43 9.12
N CYS A 63 -6.09 1.75 8.89
CA CYS A 63 -5.78 0.50 9.57
C CYS A 63 -5.16 0.70 10.96
N GLU A 64 -5.43 -0.22 11.90
CA GLU A 64 -4.84 -0.19 13.24
C GLU A 64 -3.40 -0.68 13.27
N ASN A 65 -3.08 -1.68 12.45
CA ASN A 65 -1.75 -2.28 12.36
C ASN A 65 -1.34 -2.41 10.89
N ILE A 66 -0.33 -1.63 10.49
CA ILE A 66 0.22 -1.60 9.13
C ILE A 66 0.85 -2.96 8.76
N PRO A 67 1.76 -3.54 9.56
CA PRO A 67 2.37 -4.84 9.24
C PRO A 67 1.36 -5.94 8.88
N ASP A 68 0.32 -6.10 9.68
CA ASP A 68 -0.73 -7.09 9.45
C ASP A 68 -1.54 -6.78 8.18
N SER A 69 -1.81 -5.51 7.92
CA SER A 69 -2.57 -5.07 6.75
C SER A 69 -1.77 -5.27 5.45
N ILE A 70 -0.48 -4.96 5.46
CA ILE A 70 0.45 -5.28 4.37
C ILE A 70 0.56 -6.79 4.16
N LYS A 71 0.65 -7.58 5.24
CA LYS A 71 0.67 -9.05 5.16
C LYS A 71 -0.60 -9.60 4.54
N ARG A 72 -1.78 -9.12 4.94
CA ARG A 72 -3.08 -9.47 4.34
C ARG A 72 -3.10 -9.11 2.85
N TYR A 73 -2.64 -7.91 2.50
CA TYR A 73 -2.53 -7.50 1.11
C TYR A 73 -1.65 -8.48 0.30
N ARG A 74 -0.45 -8.82 0.80
CA ARG A 74 0.44 -9.80 0.14
C ARG A 74 -0.17 -11.19 -0.01
N MET A 75 -1.04 -11.62 0.91
CA MET A 75 -1.70 -12.94 0.82
C MET A 75 -2.78 -12.99 -0.27
N HIS A 76 -3.49 -11.89 -0.52
CA HIS A 76 -4.59 -11.84 -1.47
C HIS A 76 -4.18 -11.36 -2.87
N PHE A 77 -2.99 -10.77 -3.00
CA PHE A 77 -2.51 -10.18 -4.24
C PHE A 77 -1.07 -10.63 -4.51
N THR A 78 -0.86 -11.85 -4.99
CA THR A 78 0.48 -12.34 -5.41
C THR A 78 0.49 -12.96 -6.80
N GLU A 79 1.04 -12.19 -7.76
CA GLU A 79 2.17 -12.59 -8.62
C GLU A 79 3.10 -11.37 -8.78
N GLY A 80 4.22 -11.36 -8.06
CA GLY A 80 5.42 -10.55 -8.35
C GLY A 80 5.41 -9.05 -8.06
N TYR A 81 4.31 -8.32 -8.25
CA TYR A 81 4.24 -6.86 -8.05
C TYR A 81 2.79 -6.44 -7.76
N TYR A 82 2.60 -5.28 -7.12
CA TYR A 82 1.28 -4.65 -7.02
C TYR A 82 0.70 -4.49 -8.44
N LYS A 83 -0.41 -5.19 -8.74
CA LYS A 83 -1.29 -4.90 -9.88
C LYS A 83 -2.63 -4.47 -9.28
N PRO A 84 -3.07 -3.21 -9.44
CA PRO A 84 -4.34 -2.79 -8.90
C PRO A 84 -5.47 -3.61 -9.53
N PRO A 85 -6.49 -4.02 -8.75
CA PRO A 85 -7.70 -4.58 -9.33
C PRO A 85 -8.37 -3.52 -10.21
N GLN A 86 -8.46 -3.77 -11.52
CA GLN A 86 -9.02 -2.80 -12.49
C GLN A 86 -10.50 -2.43 -12.24
N ASN A 87 -11.22 -3.17 -11.37
CA ASN A 87 -12.66 -3.04 -11.16
C ASN A 87 -13.09 -2.98 -9.67
N ARG A 88 -12.43 -2.20 -8.81
CA ARG A 88 -13.06 -1.84 -7.52
C ARG A 88 -13.91 -0.58 -7.69
N ILE A 89 -15.23 -0.76 -7.64
CA ILE A 89 -16.17 0.34 -7.38
C ILE A 89 -15.85 0.86 -5.97
N PRO A 90 -15.57 2.16 -5.77
CA PRO A 90 -15.28 2.69 -4.44
C PRO A 90 -16.46 2.47 -3.48
N PRO A 91 -16.22 2.25 -2.17
CA PRO A 91 -17.27 1.97 -1.18
C PRO A 91 -18.34 3.06 -1.01
N SER A 92 -18.19 4.21 -1.67
CA SER A 92 -19.10 5.36 -1.56
C SER A 92 -20.40 5.26 -2.37
N LEU A 93 -20.64 4.17 -3.11
CA LEU A 93 -21.84 4.04 -3.98
C LEU A 93 -22.92 3.07 -3.46
N THR A 94 -22.82 2.56 -2.24
CA THR A 94 -23.84 1.66 -1.67
C THR A 94 -24.64 2.31 -0.54
N ILE A 95 -25.35 3.42 -0.78
CA ILE A 95 -26.65 3.71 -0.15
C ILE A 95 -27.43 4.68 -1.07
N GLN A 96 -28.43 4.17 -1.78
CA GLN A 96 -29.82 4.66 -1.79
C GLN A 96 -30.66 3.72 -2.67
N ALA A 97 -31.30 2.73 -2.04
CA ALA A 97 -32.48 2.08 -2.60
C ALA A 97 -33.73 2.64 -1.91
N SER A 98 -34.85 2.63 -2.64
CA SER A 98 -36.26 2.93 -2.29
C SER A 98 -36.73 4.32 -2.78
N THR A 99 -37.78 4.48 -3.60
CA THR A 99 -38.92 3.62 -4.03
C THR A 99 -39.44 4.05 -5.43
N PRO A 100 -40.23 3.21 -6.14
CA PRO A 100 -40.96 3.62 -7.34
C PRO A 100 -42.31 4.25 -6.95
N THR A 101 -42.54 5.50 -7.34
CA THR A 101 -43.88 6.13 -7.25
C THR A 101 -44.71 5.70 -8.45
N THR A 102 -45.81 5.00 -8.19
CA THR A 102 -46.87 4.73 -9.17
C THR A 102 -47.73 5.97 -9.36
N SER A 103 -48.04 6.32 -10.61
CA SER A 103 -49.29 6.96 -11.04
C SER A 103 -49.53 6.61 -12.51
#